data_AF-A0A4Y1ZCN4-F1
#
_entry.id   AF-A0A4Y1ZCN4-F1
#
_cell.length_a   1.000
_cell.length_b   1.000
_cell.length_c   1.000
_cell.angle_alpha   90.00
_cell.angle_beta   90.00
_cell.angle_gamma   90.00
#
_symmetry.space_group_name_H-M   'P 1'
#
loop_
_entity.id
_entity.type
_entity.pdbx_description
1 polymer ?
#
loop_
_entity_poly.entity_id
_entity_poly.type
_entity_poly.pdbx_seq_one_letter_code
_entity_poly.pdbx_strand_id
1 'polypeptide(L)'
;MPLFEWMITTKSWWDTVDCIAPQCCGPLFAREPQLIQRYSERWVVSDHLWLRRAALLFQLKFKEQTDEALLFRYILLNADSDEFFIQKAIGWALREYAKTAPDTVRRFIQEHPLKPLSKREKSEMAEPNVTLIKEDEHHWKTKLLIQSEKKSTNVV
;
A
#
# COMPACT_ATOMS: atom_id res chain seq x y z
N MET A 1 -8.74 13.39 11.94
CA MET A 1 -7.61 14.04 12.62
C MET A 1 -7.24 15.12 11.64
N PRO A 2 -7.80 16.33 11.78
CA PRO A 2 -7.98 17.22 10.63
C PRO A 2 -6.67 17.54 9.90
N LEU A 3 -5.56 17.67 10.64
CA LEU A 3 -4.24 17.89 10.07
C LEU A 3 -3.77 16.71 9.20
N PHE A 4 -3.85 15.46 9.67
CA PHE A 4 -3.42 14.31 8.89
C PHE A 4 -4.30 14.08 7.67
N GLU A 5 -5.61 14.29 7.78
CA GLU A 5 -6.51 14.25 6.63
C GLU A 5 -6.09 15.28 5.59
N TRP A 6 -5.87 16.53 6.02
CA TRP A 6 -5.39 17.58 5.14
C TRP A 6 -4.05 17.26 4.48
N MET A 7 -3.08 16.71 5.23
CA MET A 7 -1.78 16.30 4.68
C MET A 7 -1.92 15.15 3.66
N ILE A 8 -2.82 14.21 3.91
CA ILE A 8 -3.07 13.09 2.99
C ILE A 8 -3.79 13.57 1.73
N THR A 9 -4.66 14.58 1.81
CA THR A 9 -5.48 15.06 0.68
C THR A 9 -4.90 16.26 -0.07
N THR A 10 -3.81 16.86 0.41
CA THR A 10 -3.22 18.06 -0.19
C THR A 10 -1.89 17.74 -0.87
N LYS A 11 -1.80 18.00 -2.19
CA LYS A 11 -0.61 17.66 -3.01
C LYS A 11 -0.22 16.17 -2.89
N SER A 12 -1.23 15.32 -2.81
CA SER A 12 -1.10 13.90 -2.50
C SER A 12 -0.30 13.14 -3.54
N TRP A 13 0.65 12.36 -3.05
CA TRP A 13 1.41 11.40 -3.85
C TRP A 13 1.85 10.23 -2.97
N TRP A 14 2.26 9.11 -3.58
CA TRP A 14 2.51 7.88 -2.82
C TRP A 14 3.64 8.03 -1.81
N ASP A 15 4.68 8.80 -2.12
CA ASP A 15 5.84 9.06 -1.26
C ASP A 15 5.45 9.71 0.08
N THR A 16 4.58 10.71 0.04
CA THR A 16 4.11 11.44 1.22
C THR A 16 3.13 10.60 2.03
N VAL A 17 2.16 9.97 1.36
CA VAL A 17 1.11 9.17 2.01
C VAL A 17 1.70 7.91 2.67
N ASP A 18 2.67 7.27 2.03
CA ASP A 18 3.31 6.05 2.54
C ASP A 18 4.26 6.33 3.71
N CYS A 19 4.67 7.58 3.90
CA CYS A 19 5.33 8.04 5.12
C CYS A 19 4.29 8.29 6.22
N ILE A 20 3.28 9.12 5.93
CA ILE A 20 2.30 9.58 6.92
C ILE A 20 1.49 8.43 7.50
N ALA A 21 0.99 7.51 6.67
CA ALA A 21 0.06 6.47 7.11
C ALA A 21 0.69 5.52 8.15
N PRO A 22 1.79 4.79 7.87
CA PRO A 22 2.38 3.88 8.84
C PRO A 22 3.23 4.56 9.91
N GLN A 23 3.81 5.74 9.66
CA GLN A 23 4.72 6.39 10.62
C GLN A 23 4.04 7.39 11.54
N CYS A 24 2.97 8.06 11.09
CA CYS A 24 2.28 9.07 11.87
C CYS A 24 0.90 8.57 12.32
N CYS A 25 0.05 8.14 11.39
CA CYS A 25 -1.29 7.67 11.73
C CYS A 25 -1.25 6.35 12.52
N GLY A 26 -0.38 5.41 12.13
CA GLY A 26 -0.21 4.12 12.79
C GLY A 26 -0.01 4.23 14.31
N PRO A 27 1.07 4.88 14.80
CA PRO A 27 1.31 5.03 16.24
C PRO A 27 0.19 5.74 16.99
N LEU A 28 -0.47 6.72 16.35
CA LEU A 28 -1.59 7.43 16.96
C LEU A 28 -2.82 6.52 17.09
N PHE A 29 -3.14 5.73 16.07
CA PHE A 29 -4.22 4.75 16.14
C PHE A 29 -3.94 3.62 17.14
N ALA A 30 -2.68 3.20 17.29
CA ALA A 30 -2.29 2.23 18.32
C ALA A 30 -2.49 2.79 19.74
N ARG A 31 -2.18 4.07 19.96
CA ARG A 31 -2.38 4.76 21.25
C ARG A 31 -3.84 5.07 21.54
N GLU A 32 -4.61 5.41 20.51
CA GLU A 32 -6.01 5.83 20.60
C GLU A 32 -6.90 5.07 19.61
N PRO A 33 -7.27 3.80 19.91
CA PRO A 33 -8.05 2.96 18.99
C PRO A 33 -9.40 3.54 18.60
N GLN A 34 -10.02 4.37 19.44
CA GLN A 34 -11.26 5.10 19.12
C GLN A 34 -11.15 5.97 17.86
N LEU A 35 -9.94 6.41 17.50
CA LEU A 35 -9.71 7.20 16.30
C LEU A 35 -9.79 6.36 15.02
N ILE A 36 -9.58 5.04 15.09
CA ILE A 36 -9.77 4.13 13.96
C ILE A 36 -11.24 4.18 13.53
N GLN A 37 -12.16 4.01 14.48
CA GLN A 37 -13.60 4.07 14.19
C GLN A 37 -14.02 5.43 13.65
N ARG A 38 -13.44 6.52 14.17
CA ARG A 38 -13.82 7.88 13.78
C ARG A 38 -13.28 8.31 12.41
N TYR A 39 -12.12 7.81 12.00
CA TYR A 39 -11.41 8.28 10.81
C TYR A 39 -11.11 7.17 9.82
N SER A 40 -10.39 6.13 10.24
CA SER A 40 -9.93 5.06 9.35
C SER A 40 -11.11 4.34 8.65
N GLU A 41 -12.21 4.10 9.37
CA GLU A 41 -13.45 3.50 8.82
C GLU A 41 -14.08 4.36 7.71
N ARG A 42 -13.96 5.68 7.81
CA ARG A 42 -14.47 6.59 6.77
C ARG A 42 -13.49 6.68 5.60
N TRP A 43 -12.20 6.59 5.87
CA TRP A 43 -11.16 6.68 4.85
C TRP A 43 -11.17 5.48 3.92
N VAL A 44 -11.37 4.27 4.45
CA VAL A 44 -11.32 3.02 3.65
C VAL A 44 -12.41 2.91 2.59
N VAL A 45 -13.52 3.65 2.75
CA VAL A 45 -14.65 3.73 1.79
C VAL A 45 -14.77 5.10 1.11
N SER A 46 -13.82 6.01 1.32
CA SER A 46 -13.86 7.36 0.76
C SER A 46 -13.63 7.36 -0.76
N ASP A 47 -14.27 8.26 -1.50
CA ASP A 47 -13.95 8.47 -2.92
C ASP A 47 -12.50 8.95 -3.16
N HIS A 48 -11.82 9.44 -2.11
CA HIS A 48 -10.45 9.92 -2.21
C HIS A 48 -9.44 8.76 -2.11
N LEU A 49 -8.81 8.45 -3.25
CA LEU A 49 -7.78 7.40 -3.43
C LEU A 49 -6.77 7.33 -2.26
N TRP A 50 -6.21 8.47 -1.88
CA TRP A 50 -5.13 8.52 -0.89
C TRP A 50 -5.58 8.28 0.55
N LEU A 51 -6.85 8.58 0.87
CA LEU A 51 -7.42 8.23 2.17
C LEU A 51 -7.62 6.71 2.26
N ARG A 52 -8.14 6.09 1.20
CA ARG A 52 -8.26 4.63 1.10
C ARG A 52 -6.89 3.94 1.23
N ARG A 53 -5.87 4.44 0.53
CA ARG A 53 -4.49 3.95 0.64
C ARG A 53 -3.94 4.10 2.06
N ALA A 54 -4.14 5.24 2.71
CA ALA A 54 -3.70 5.44 4.08
C ALA A 54 -4.38 4.47 5.06
N ALA A 55 -5.68 4.23 4.88
CA ALA A 55 -6.43 3.26 5.68
C ALA A 55 -5.93 1.82 5.50
N LEU A 56 -5.51 1.44 4.29
CA LEU A 56 -4.93 0.11 4.02
C LEU A 56 -3.52 -0.07 4.61
N LEU A 57 -2.76 1.03 4.77
CA LEU A 57 -1.33 0.96 5.12
C LEU A 57 -0.99 1.38 6.56
N PHE A 58 -1.91 1.93 7.36
CA PHE A 58 -1.54 2.43 8.69
C PHE A 58 -1.01 1.32 9.63
N GLN A 59 -1.44 0.07 9.45
CA GLN A 59 -1.00 -1.09 10.26
C GLN A 59 0.33 -1.71 9.79
N LEU A 60 0.97 -1.18 8.75
CA LEU A 60 2.09 -1.84 8.06
C LEU A 60 3.25 -2.22 8.99
N LYS A 61 3.46 -1.49 10.09
CA LYS A 61 4.57 -1.74 11.04
C LYS A 61 4.14 -2.46 12.32
N PHE A 62 2.90 -2.92 12.43
CA PHE A 62 2.34 -3.43 13.68
C PHE A 62 2.77 -4.87 13.99
N LYS A 63 3.15 -5.67 12.99
CA LYS A 63 3.60 -7.05 13.15
C LYS A 63 2.58 -7.88 13.96
N GLU A 64 2.98 -8.41 15.12
CA GLU A 64 2.13 -9.23 16.01
C GLU A 64 0.94 -8.44 16.57
N GLN A 65 1.01 -7.10 16.58
CA GLN A 65 -0.07 -6.22 17.05
C GLN A 65 -1.07 -5.85 15.95
N THR A 66 -0.91 -6.38 14.74
CA THR A 66 -1.83 -6.10 13.63
C THR A 66 -3.22 -6.64 13.96
N ASP A 67 -4.24 -5.79 13.88
CA ASP A 67 -5.63 -6.23 13.89
C ASP A 67 -5.93 -6.87 12.53
N GLU A 68 -5.82 -8.19 12.49
CA GLU A 68 -6.01 -9.02 11.30
C GLU A 68 -7.41 -8.88 10.72
N ALA A 69 -8.44 -8.92 11.58
CA ALA A 69 -9.83 -8.84 11.17
C ALA A 69 -10.12 -7.49 10.49
N LEU A 70 -9.58 -6.40 11.06
CA LEU A 70 -9.67 -5.06 10.48
C LEU A 70 -8.93 -4.97 9.14
N LEU A 71 -7.69 -5.47 9.08
CA LEU A 71 -6.88 -5.47 7.86
C LEU A 71 -7.60 -6.19 6.70
N PHE A 72 -8.08 -7.41 6.94
CA PHE A 72 -8.76 -8.19 5.92
C PHE A 72 -10.08 -7.56 5.50
N ARG A 73 -10.88 -7.04 6.45
CA ARG A 73 -12.10 -6.31 6.11
C ARG A 73 -11.82 -5.12 5.20
N TYR A 74 -10.78 -4.34 5.49
CA TYR A 74 -10.40 -3.19 4.69
C TYR A 74 -9.94 -3.57 3.28
N ILE A 75 -9.20 -4.68 3.16
CA ILE A 75 -8.81 -5.24 1.86
C ILE A 75 -10.05 -5.66 1.07
N LEU A 76 -11.01 -6.35 1.69
CA LEU A 76 -12.23 -6.79 1.01
C LEU A 76 -13.10 -5.62 0.51
N LEU A 77 -13.23 -4.55 1.31
CA LEU A 77 -13.91 -3.32 0.87
C LEU A 77 -13.27 -2.67 -0.36
N ASN A 78 -12.02 -3.00 -0.65
CA ASN A 78 -11.22 -2.43 -1.72
C ASN A 78 -10.82 -3.45 -2.80
N ALA A 79 -11.28 -4.71 -2.69
CA ALA A 79 -10.79 -5.82 -3.50
C ALA A 79 -11.10 -5.66 -5.00
N ASP A 80 -12.24 -5.05 -5.31
CA ASP A 80 -12.70 -4.85 -6.69
C ASP A 80 -12.15 -3.58 -7.35
N SER A 81 -11.38 -2.77 -6.60
CA SER A 81 -10.84 -1.50 -7.07
C SER A 81 -9.88 -1.69 -8.25
N ASP A 82 -10.15 -1.01 -9.38
CA ASP A 82 -9.25 -0.97 -10.54
C ASP A 82 -8.09 0.03 -10.39
N GLU A 83 -8.12 0.83 -9.32
CA GLU A 83 -7.07 1.79 -8.99
C GLU A 83 -5.71 1.14 -8.69
N PHE A 84 -4.70 1.48 -9.49
CA PHE A 84 -3.34 0.94 -9.39
C PHE A 84 -2.76 1.06 -7.97
N PHE A 85 -2.86 2.25 -7.36
CA PHE A 85 -2.29 2.51 -6.03
C PHE A 85 -3.05 1.79 -4.91
N ILE A 86 -4.33 1.45 -5.08
CA ILE A 86 -5.07 0.65 -4.10
C ILE A 86 -4.66 -0.81 -4.21
N GLN A 87 -4.60 -1.36 -5.43
CA GLN A 87 -4.17 -2.74 -5.63
C GLN A 87 -2.76 -2.99 -5.08
N LYS A 88 -1.85 -2.02 -5.25
CA LYS A 88 -0.51 -2.01 -4.68
C LYS A 88 -0.50 -1.90 -3.15
N ALA A 89 -1.37 -1.07 -2.58
CA ALA A 89 -1.50 -0.97 -1.12
C ALA A 89 -1.93 -2.31 -0.50
N ILE A 90 -2.93 -2.97 -1.11
CA ILE A 90 -3.38 -4.31 -0.68
C ILE A 90 -2.25 -5.33 -0.75
N GLY A 91 -1.54 -5.40 -1.88
CA GLY A 91 -0.41 -6.31 -2.05
C GLY A 91 0.68 -6.10 -1.01
N TRP A 92 1.03 -4.84 -0.74
CA TRP A 92 2.04 -4.50 0.25
C TRP A 92 1.61 -4.83 1.68
N ALA A 93 0.38 -4.47 2.07
CA ALA A 93 -0.14 -4.78 3.40
C ALA A 93 -0.15 -6.29 3.67
N LEU A 94 -0.60 -7.10 2.70
CA LEU A 94 -0.56 -8.56 2.77
C LEU A 94 0.87 -9.11 2.81
N ARG A 95 1.77 -8.60 1.97
CA ARG A 95 3.18 -9.03 1.95
C ARG A 95 3.86 -8.75 3.28
N GLU A 96 3.63 -7.57 3.84
CA GLU A 96 4.24 -7.19 5.11
C GLU A 96 3.69 -8.03 6.25
N TYR A 97 2.37 -8.22 6.29
CA TYR A 97 1.75 -9.04 7.34
C TYR A 97 2.10 -10.53 7.22
N ALA A 98 2.33 -11.04 6.01
CA ALA A 98 2.78 -12.42 5.80
C ALA A 98 4.14 -12.72 6.44
N LYS A 99 4.96 -11.71 6.77
CA LYS A 99 6.19 -11.91 7.55
C LYS A 99 5.90 -12.35 8.98
N THR A 100 4.72 -12.01 9.51
CA THR A 100 4.25 -12.38 10.85
C THR A 100 3.30 -13.57 10.81
N ALA A 101 2.31 -13.56 9.91
CA ALA A 101 1.25 -14.58 9.83
C ALA A 101 1.12 -15.16 8.40
N PRO A 102 2.13 -15.91 7.90
CA PRO A 102 2.16 -16.37 6.50
C PRO A 102 1.00 -17.30 6.14
N ASP A 103 0.63 -18.21 7.03
CA ASP A 103 -0.42 -19.19 6.76
C ASP A 103 -1.81 -18.56 6.70
N THR A 104 -2.07 -17.58 7.57
CA THR A 104 -3.33 -16.83 7.57
C THR A 104 -3.46 -16.00 6.29
N VAL A 105 -2.41 -15.29 5.88
CA VAL A 105 -2.40 -14.54 4.61
C VAL A 105 -2.57 -15.48 3.41
N ARG A 106 -1.92 -16.65 3.41
CA ARG A 106 -2.08 -17.64 2.33
C ARG A 106 -3.54 -18.07 2.20
N ARG A 107 -4.17 -18.43 3.32
CA ARG A 107 -5.58 -18.85 3.36
C ARG A 107 -6.50 -17.74 2.87
N PHE A 108 -6.34 -16.52 3.39
CA PHE A 108 -7.12 -15.35 2.98
C PHE A 108 -7.08 -15.13 1.45
N ILE A 109 -5.89 -15.20 0.84
CA ILE A 109 -5.74 -15.00 -0.62
C ILE A 109 -6.36 -16.16 -1.44
N GLN A 110 -6.43 -17.37 -0.88
CA GLN A 110 -7.07 -18.52 -1.53
C GLN A 110 -8.60 -18.43 -1.46
N GLU A 111 -9.13 -17.98 -0.33
CA GLU A 111 -10.57 -17.86 -0.08
C GLU A 111 -11.19 -16.64 -0.76
N HIS A 112 -10.41 -15.57 -0.97
CA HIS A 112 -10.91 -14.31 -1.52
C HIS A 112 -10.26 -13.95 -2.86
N PRO A 113 -11.04 -13.80 -3.95
CA PRO A 113 -10.51 -13.42 -5.25
C PRO A 113 -10.04 -11.95 -5.25
N LEU A 114 -8.73 -11.73 -5.13
CA LEU A 114 -8.11 -10.42 -5.33
C LEU A 114 -7.68 -10.18 -6.78
N LYS A 115 -7.62 -8.90 -7.20
CA LYS A 115 -7.11 -8.49 -8.52
C LYS A 115 -5.66 -8.96 -8.73
N PRO A 116 -5.25 -9.24 -9.99
CA PRO A 116 -3.95 -9.86 -10.27
C PRO A 116 -2.74 -9.09 -9.74
N LEU A 117 -2.78 -7.74 -9.74
CA LEU A 117 -1.66 -6.92 -9.26
C LEU A 117 -1.46 -7.07 -7.75
N SER A 118 -2.53 -7.22 -6.98
CA SER A 118 -2.49 -7.48 -5.54
C SER A 118 -1.94 -8.88 -5.23
N LYS A 119 -2.14 -9.86 -6.11
CA LYS A 119 -1.59 -11.22 -5.98
C LYS A 119 -0.11 -11.33 -6.40
N ARG A 120 0.32 -10.52 -7.38
CA ARG A 120 1.65 -10.63 -8.02
C ARG A 120 2.83 -10.22 -7.15
N GLU A 121 2.63 -9.44 -6.09
CA GLU A 121 3.73 -9.04 -5.19
C GLU A 121 4.28 -10.21 -4.33
N LYS A 122 3.84 -11.44 -4.60
CA LYS A 122 4.41 -12.69 -4.06
C LYS A 122 5.76 -13.06 -4.69
N SER A 123 6.10 -12.57 -5.88
CA SER A 123 7.34 -13.00 -6.57
C SER A 123 8.62 -12.35 -6.04
N GLU A 124 8.53 -11.54 -4.98
CA GLU A 124 9.69 -10.96 -4.28
C GLU A 124 9.84 -11.58 -2.88
N MET A 125 9.40 -12.84 -2.72
CA MET A 125 9.66 -13.66 -1.54
C MET A 125 10.85 -14.58 -1.84
N ALA A 126 11.93 -14.39 -1.07
CA ALA A 126 13.24 -15.05 -1.13
C ALA A 126 13.29 -16.47 -1.72
N GLU A 127 14.02 -16.62 -2.83
CA GLU A 127 14.85 -17.81 -3.08
C GLU A 127 16.31 -17.43 -2.83
N PRO A 128 17.12 -18.22 -2.08
CA PRO A 128 18.56 -18.07 -2.11
C PRO A 128 19.07 -18.85 -3.31
N ASN A 129 19.21 -18.21 -4.48
CA ASN A 129 20.13 -18.73 -5.48
C ASN A 129 20.78 -17.64 -6.33
N VAL A 130 22.11 -17.67 -6.26
CA VAL A 130 23.08 -16.90 -7.03
C VAL A 130 22.94 -17.27 -8.51
N THR A 131 23.33 -16.33 -9.38
CA THR A 131 23.37 -16.41 -10.85
C THR A 131 22.00 -16.33 -11.53
N LEU A 132 21.61 -15.13 -11.97
CA LEU A 132 21.00 -14.79 -13.27
C LEU A 132 20.40 -13.37 -13.24
N ILE A 133 21.22 -12.35 -12.94
CA ILE A 133 20.88 -10.95 -13.29
C ILE A 133 22.14 -10.23 -13.76
N LYS A 134 22.47 -10.43 -15.03
CA LYS A 134 23.23 -9.47 -15.84
C LYS A 134 22.49 -9.33 -17.16
N GLU A 135 21.36 -8.63 -17.18
CA GLU A 135 20.82 -8.08 -18.44
C GLU A 135 19.71 -7.02 -18.29
N ASP A 136 19.01 -6.92 -17.15
CA ASP A 136 17.84 -6.02 -17.05
C ASP A 136 18.09 -4.60 -16.51
N GLU A 137 19.35 -4.17 -16.36
CA GLU A 137 19.65 -2.78 -15.97
C GLU A 137 19.41 -1.75 -17.08
N HIS A 138 19.26 -2.16 -18.33
CA HIS A 138 19.17 -1.24 -19.46
C HIS A 138 17.74 -0.74 -19.73
N HIS A 139 16.70 -1.51 -19.38
CA HIS A 139 15.33 -1.21 -19.80
C HIS A 139 14.68 -0.06 -19.02
N TRP A 140 15.03 0.14 -17.74
CA TRP A 140 14.38 1.14 -16.89
C TRP A 140 15.03 2.53 -16.96
N LYS A 141 16.34 2.60 -17.23
CA LYS A 141 17.07 3.88 -17.42
C LYS A 141 16.56 4.62 -18.66
N THR A 142 16.22 3.91 -19.73
CA THR A 142 15.70 4.52 -20.97
C THR A 142 14.31 5.12 -20.78
N LYS A 143 13.45 4.52 -19.96
CA LYS A 143 12.11 5.07 -19.67
C LYS A 143 12.15 6.33 -18.81
N LEU A 144 13.10 6.43 -17.88
CA LEU A 144 13.27 7.64 -17.05
C LEU A 144 13.86 8.82 -17.84
N LEU A 145 14.81 8.57 -18.75
CA LEU A 145 15.43 9.61 -19.60
C LEU A 145 14.44 10.22 -20.60
N ILE A 146 13.59 9.39 -21.23
CA ILE A 146 12.55 9.87 -22.17
C ILE A 146 11.50 10.73 -21.45
N GLN A 147 11.30 10.51 -20.16
CA GLN A 147 10.32 11.26 -19.36
C GLN A 147 10.89 12.57 -18.80
N SER A 148 12.22 12.67 -18.62
CA SER A 148 12.89 13.94 -18.29
C SER A 148 13.07 14.85 -19.50
N GLU A 149 13.34 14.32 -20.70
CA GLU A 149 13.53 15.14 -21.91
C GLU A 149 12.24 15.83 -22.38
N LYS A 150 11.08 15.16 -22.25
CA LYS A 150 9.77 15.74 -22.63
C LYS A 150 9.30 16.89 -21.73
N LYS A 151 9.92 17.11 -20.56
CA LYS A 151 9.60 18.25 -19.68
C LYS A 151 10.40 19.52 -20.00
N SER A 152 11.51 19.43 -20.73
CA SER A 152 12.32 20.60 -21.09
C SER A 152 11.91 21.28 -22.40
N THR A 153 11.01 20.71 -23.21
CA THR A 153 10.66 21.26 -24.54
C THR A 153 9.35 22.06 -24.58
N ASN A 154 8.65 22.24 -23.46
CA ASN A 154 7.43 23.06 -23.38
C ASN A 154 7.62 24.33 -22.52
N VAL A 155 8.72 25.04 -22.77
CA VAL A 155 8.84 26.46 -22.43
C VAL A 155 9.32 27.17 -23.69
N VAL A 156 8.37 27.58 -24.52
CA VAL A 156 8.51 28.66 -25.50
C VAL A 156 7.37 29.64 -25.23
#